data_AF-A0AA38CJF9-F1
#
_entry.id   AF-A0AA38CJF9-F1
#
_cell.length_a   1.000
_cell.length_b   1.000
_cell.length_c   1.000
_cell.angle_alpha   90.00
_cell.angle_beta   90.00
_cell.angle_gamma   90.00
#
_symmetry.space_group_name_H-M   'P 1'
#
loop_
_entity.id
_entity.type
_entity.pdbx_description
1 polymer ?
#
loop_
_entity_poly.entity_id
_entity_poly.type
_entity_poly.pdbx_seq_one_letter_code
_entity_poly.pdbx_strand_id
1 'polypeptide(L)' 'NAITLPPIKPHTGFDPSRPIPGWYKENDYCNYHRVNGHSDSNCITFKNIVQGMLES' A
#
# COMPACT_ATOMS: atom_id res chain seq x y z
N ASN A 1 7.84 -20.53 -11.17
CA ASN A 1 6.45 -20.02 -11.03
C ASN A 1 6.49 -18.56 -10.65
N ALA A 2 6.16 -17.65 -11.58
CA ALA A 2 6.05 -16.24 -11.28
C ALA A 2 4.67 -15.99 -10.66
N ILE A 3 4.63 -15.57 -9.40
CA ILE A 3 3.40 -15.08 -8.78
C ILE A 3 3.08 -13.76 -9.50
N THR A 4 2.03 -13.78 -10.32
CA THR A 4 1.54 -12.56 -10.96
C THR A 4 0.84 -11.72 -9.89
N LEU A 5 1.47 -10.62 -9.47
CA LEU A 5 0.85 -9.67 -8.56
C LEU A 5 -0.34 -9.00 -9.25
N PRO A 6 -1.44 -8.70 -8.53
CA PRO A 6 -2.55 -7.95 -9.09
C PRO A 6 -2.08 -6.56 -9.55
N PRO A 7 -2.79 -5.92 -10.51
CA PRO A 7 -2.46 -4.59 -10.97
C PRO A 7 -2.41 -3.61 -9.79
N ILE A 8 -1.28 -2.90 -9.65
CA ILE A 8 -1.15 -1.81 -8.69
C ILE A 8 -2.14 -0.71 -9.11
N LYS A 9 -3.23 -0.51 -8.36
CA LYS A 9 -4.02 0.72 -8.47
C LYS A 9 -3.26 1.80 -7.70
N PRO A 10 -2.65 2.78 -8.37
CA PRO A 10 -2.06 3.91 -7.66
C PRO A 10 -3.19 4.63 -6.92
N HIS A 11 -2.89 5.16 -5.73
CA HIS A 11 -3.74 6.17 -5.11
C HIS A 11 -3.60 7.45 -5.95
N THR A 12 -4.25 7.49 -7.10
CA THR A 12 -4.22 8.65 -7.98
C THR A 12 -5.05 9.74 -7.33
N GLY A 13 -4.38 10.67 -6.65
CA GLY A 13 -4.99 11.85 -6.09
C GLY A 13 -4.89 11.91 -4.57
N PHE A 14 -4.21 12.95 -4.10
CA PHE A 14 -4.45 13.48 -2.78
C PHE A 14 -5.92 13.96 -2.75
N ASP A 15 -6.74 13.29 -1.95
CA ASP A 15 -8.12 13.71 -1.66
C ASP A 15 -8.09 14.57 -0.39
N PRO A 16 -8.18 15.91 -0.51
CA PRO A 16 -8.10 16.81 0.64
C PRO A 16 -9.27 16.63 1.63
N SER A 17 -10.34 15.90 1.26
CA SER A 17 -11.44 15.57 2.18
C SER A 17 -11.11 14.39 3.10
N ARG A 18 -10.06 13.61 2.81
CA ARG A 18 -9.66 12.47 3.63
C ARG A 18 -8.69 12.91 4.72
N PRO A 19 -8.92 12.49 5.98
CA PRO A 19 -7.95 12.73 7.03
C PRO A 19 -6.64 12.01 6.70
N ILE A 20 -5.53 12.74 6.83
CA ILE A 20 -4.20 12.14 6.74
C ILE A 20 -4.05 11.15 7.90
N PRO A 21 -3.75 9.87 7.63
CA PRO A 21 -3.56 8.89 8.69
C PRO A 21 -2.40 9.29 9.62
N GLY A 22 -2.53 9.04 10.92
CA GLY A 22 -1.45 9.36 11.88
C GLY A 22 -0.14 8.60 11.65
N TRP A 23 -0.17 7.53 10.84
CA TRP A 23 1.01 6.77 10.42
C TRP A 23 1.63 7.29 9.11
N TYR A 24 1.02 8.28 8.45
CA TYR A 24 1.58 8.90 7.25
C TYR A 24 2.91 9.57 7.58
N LYS A 25 3.91 9.30 6.75
CA LYS A 25 5.22 9.98 6.81
C LYS A 25 5.67 10.20 5.38
N GLU A 26 5.90 11.46 5.02
CA GLU A 26 6.30 11.86 3.66
C GLU A 26 7.57 11.14 3.17
N ASN A 27 8.50 10.87 4.08
CA ASN A 27 9.76 10.18 3.76
C ASN A 27 9.68 8.65 3.84
N ASP A 28 8.57 8.07 4.31
CA ASP A 28 8.42 6.62 4.29
C ASP A 28 8.12 6.15 2.87
N TYR A 29 8.72 5.04 2.46
CA TYR A 29 8.61 4.48 1.11
C TYR A 29 8.00 3.08 1.13
N CYS A 30 7.03 2.85 0.26
CA CYS A 30 6.41 1.54 0.05
C CYS A 30 7.06 0.88 -1.16
N ASN A 31 7.75 -0.24 -0.96
CA ASN A 31 8.35 -1.05 -2.01
C ASN A 31 7.31 -1.74 -2.90
N TYR A 32 6.13 -2.08 -2.33
CA TYR A 32 5.05 -2.70 -3.09
C TYR A 32 4.49 -1.75 -4.18
N HIS A 33 4.28 -0.48 -3.85
CA HIS A 33 3.77 0.52 -4.79
C HIS A 33 4.85 1.40 -5.44
N ARG A 34 6.07 1.39 -4.90
CA ARG A 34 7.20 2.25 -5.30
C ARG A 34 6.91 3.75 -5.17
N VAL A 35 6.38 4.17 -4.02
CA VAL A 35 5.92 5.55 -3.72
C VAL A 35 6.16 5.93 -2.26
N ASN A 36 6.36 7.22 -2.03
CA ASN A 36 6.49 7.87 -0.73
C ASN A 36 5.13 8.10 -0.02
N GLY A 37 5.16 8.30 1.30
CA GLY A 37 4.00 8.63 2.13
C GLY A 37 3.57 7.52 3.09
N HIS A 38 4.04 6.29 2.88
CA HIS A 38 3.80 5.15 3.76
C HIS A 38 4.84 4.05 3.55
N SER A 39 5.12 3.27 4.60
CA SER A 39 5.94 2.08 4.54
C SER A 39 5.16 0.86 4.01
N ASP A 40 5.86 -0.22 3.68
CA ASP A 40 5.22 -1.51 3.36
C ASP A 40 4.33 -2.03 4.49
N SER A 41 4.73 -1.81 5.75
CA SER A 41 3.94 -2.17 6.92
C SER A 41 2.67 -1.33 7.10
N ASN A 42 2.54 -0.20 6.40
CA ASN A 42 1.34 0.62 6.37
C ASN A 42 0.55 0.46 5.06
N CYS A 43 1.05 -0.34 4.10
CA CYS A 43 0.36 -0.63 2.85
C CYS A 43 -0.82 -1.59 3.08
N ILE A 44 -2.04 -1.06 3.00
CA ILE A 44 -3.27 -1.86 3.18
C ILE A 44 -3.40 -2.93 2.09
N THR A 45 -3.08 -2.59 0.83
CA THR A 45 -3.11 -3.55 -0.28
C THR A 45 -2.19 -4.75 -0.02
N PHE A 46 -0.96 -4.48 0.42
CA PHE A 46 0.00 -5.53 0.74
C PHE A 46 -0.50 -6.43 1.87
N LYS A 47 -1.03 -5.85 2.96
CA LYS A 47 -1.62 -6.60 4.07
C LYS A 47 -2.75 -7.52 3.62
N ASN A 48 -3.67 -7.02 2.81
CA ASN A 48 -4.80 -7.79 2.32
C ASN A 48 -4.35 -8.97 1.44
N ILE A 49 -3.31 -8.77 0.61
CA ILE A 49 -2.73 -9.84 -0.20
C ILE A 49 -2.10 -10.92 0.69
N VAL A 50 -1.29 -10.51 1.67
CA VAL A 50 -0.66 -11.46 2.62
C VAL A 50 -1.71 -12.20 3.42
N GLN A 51 -2.76 -11.52 3.91
CA GLN A 51 -3.87 -12.19 4.59
C GLN A 51 -4.56 -13.21 3.69
N GLY A 52 -4.89 -12.84 2.45
CA GLY A 52 -5.51 -13.77 1.50
C GLY A 52 -4.65 -14.99 1.17
N MET A 53 -3.32 -14.87 1.27
CA MET A 53 -2.40 -16.01 1.12
C MET A 53 -2.32 -16.90 2.36
N LEU A 54 -2.58 -16.37 3.55
CA LEU A 54 -2.57 -17.12 4.80
C LEU A 54 -3.90 -17.83 5.06
N GLU A 55 -4.99 -17.25 4.57
CA GLU A 55 -6.35 -17.77 4.71
C GLU A 55 -6.73 -18.78 3.60
N SER A 56 -5.82 -19.04 2.64
CA SER A 56 -5.96 -19.99 1.52
C SER A 56 -5.22 -21.30 1.76
#